data_AF-A0A439QV07-F1
#
_entry.id   AF-A0A439QV07-F1
#
_cell.length_a   1.000
_cell.length_b   1.000
_cell.length_c   1.000
_cell.angle_alpha   90.00
_cell.angle_beta   90.00
_cell.angle_gamma   90.00
#
_symmetry.space_group_name_H-M   'P 1'
#
loop_
_entity.id
_entity.type
_entity.pdbx_description
1 polymer ?
#
loop_
_entity_poly.entity_id
_entity_poly.type
_entity_poly.pdbx_seq_one_letter_code
_entity_poly.pdbx_strand_id
1 'polypeptide(L)'
;SSSQAEGAEREFQVATLEFIGEDGALTGVKCCEVDEKRKPIAGTEFVIRADLAFIAIGFAGPVAVGPVSELAGQMKIAIDSRRSNNVEANDRDYKTSVEKLYAAGDVRRGQSLVVWAIREGRQAARSI
;
A
#
# COMPACT_ATOMS: atom_id res chain seq x y z
N SER A 1 4.44 -16.74 13.24
CA SER A 1 4.14 -15.31 13.51
C SER A 1 3.06 -15.24 14.59
N SER A 2 2.87 -14.09 15.23
CA SER A 2 1.92 -13.94 16.35
C SER A 2 0.50 -14.39 15.99
N SER A 3 -0.02 -14.03 14.81
CA SER A 3 -1.38 -14.42 14.44
C SER A 3 -1.61 -15.93 14.28
N GLN A 4 -0.57 -16.72 13.97
CA GLN A 4 -0.71 -18.19 14.00
C GLN A 4 -0.75 -18.74 15.43
N ALA A 5 0.00 -18.14 16.34
CA ALA A 5 -0.09 -18.49 17.76
C ALA A 5 -1.46 -18.14 18.34
N GLU A 6 -2.14 -17.16 17.75
CA GLU A 6 -3.51 -16.75 18.07
C GLU A 6 -4.59 -17.57 17.33
N GLY A 7 -4.21 -18.56 16.51
CA GLY A 7 -5.14 -19.49 15.85
C GLY A 7 -5.67 -19.05 14.48
N ALA A 8 -5.06 -18.04 13.84
CA ALA A 8 -5.48 -17.62 12.51
C ALA A 8 -5.13 -18.68 11.44
N GLU A 9 -6.14 -19.09 10.67
CA GLU A 9 -5.98 -19.90 9.46
C GLU A 9 -5.39 -19.07 8.32
N ARG A 10 -4.63 -19.72 7.43
CA ARG A 10 -3.95 -19.04 6.32
C ARG A 10 -4.02 -19.86 5.05
N GLU A 11 -4.49 -19.19 4.01
CA GLU A 11 -4.40 -19.66 2.64
C GLU A 11 -3.26 -18.91 1.94
N PHE A 12 -2.27 -19.67 1.44
CA PHE A 12 -1.15 -19.14 0.67
C PHE A 12 -1.32 -19.50 -0.81
N GLN A 13 -0.69 -18.73 -1.70
CA GLN A 13 -0.84 -18.91 -3.15
C GLN A 13 -2.30 -18.85 -3.61
N VAL A 14 -3.08 -17.95 -3.01
CA VAL A 14 -4.48 -17.72 -3.36
C VAL A 14 -4.70 -16.28 -3.78
N ALA A 15 -5.49 -16.08 -4.84
CA ALA A 15 -5.96 -14.77 -5.27
C ALA A 15 -7.47 -14.65 -5.07
N THR A 16 -7.89 -13.48 -4.59
CA THR A 16 -9.30 -13.07 -4.53
C THR A 16 -9.81 -12.71 -5.93
N LEU A 17 -10.93 -13.32 -6.32
CA LEU A 17 -11.60 -13.07 -7.59
C LEU A 17 -12.82 -12.17 -7.42
N GLU A 18 -13.62 -12.40 -6.37
CA GLU A 18 -14.92 -11.75 -6.21
C GLU A 18 -15.37 -11.74 -4.73
N PHE A 19 -16.04 -10.67 -4.31
CA PHE A 19 -16.79 -10.64 -3.05
C PHE A 19 -18.23 -11.05 -3.34
N ILE A 20 -18.71 -12.09 -2.65
CA ILE A 20 -20.06 -12.63 -2.79
C ILE A 20 -20.91 -12.11 -1.64
N GLY A 21 -22.10 -11.60 -1.94
CA GLY A 21 -23.02 -11.09 -0.95
C GLY A 21 -24.48 -11.19 -1.36
N GLU A 22 -25.36 -11.14 -0.37
CA GLU A 22 -26.82 -11.18 -0.49
C GLU A 22 -27.40 -10.02 0.35
N ASP A 23 -28.41 -9.33 -0.17
CA ASP A 23 -29.08 -8.20 0.52
C ASP A 23 -28.13 -7.12 1.09
N GLY A 24 -27.01 -6.88 0.41
CA GLY A 24 -26.00 -5.91 0.82
C GLY A 24 -25.06 -6.38 1.94
N ALA A 25 -25.16 -7.64 2.37
CA ALA A 25 -24.26 -8.27 3.32
C ALA A 25 -23.27 -9.22 2.63
N LEU A 26 -22.02 -9.23 3.08
CA LEU A 26 -21.01 -10.19 2.61
C LEU A 26 -21.35 -11.58 3.15
N THR A 27 -21.29 -12.59 2.28
CA THR A 27 -21.50 -14.00 2.66
C THR A 27 -20.28 -14.87 2.35
N GLY A 28 -19.44 -14.43 1.42
CA GLY A 28 -18.18 -15.11 1.13
C GLY A 28 -17.25 -14.37 0.18
N VAL A 29 -16.08 -14.95 -0.02
CA VAL A 29 -15.05 -14.46 -0.94
C VAL A 29 -14.69 -15.60 -1.88
N LYS A 30 -14.89 -15.38 -3.18
CA LYS A 30 -14.45 -16.31 -4.21
C LYS A 30 -12.96 -16.13 -4.44
N CYS A 31 -12.25 -17.25 -4.38
CA CYS A 31 -10.81 -17.35 -4.47
C CYS A 31 -10.42 -18.39 -5.51
N CYS A 32 -9.15 -18.39 -5.91
CA CYS A 32 -8.53 -19.44 -6.70
C CYS A 32 -7.05 -19.58 -6.32
N GLU A 33 -6.47 -20.75 -6.59
CA GLU A 33 -5.02 -20.93 -6.49
C GLU A 33 -4.29 -20.16 -7.59
N VAL A 34 -3.06 -19.73 -7.32
CA VAL A 34 -2.19 -19.07 -8.28
C VAL A 34 -0.88 -19.80 -8.52
N ASP A 35 -0.37 -19.69 -9.75
CA ASP A 35 0.94 -20.22 -10.13
C ASP A 35 2.12 -19.43 -9.52
N GLU A 36 3.35 -19.85 -9.82
CA GLU A 36 4.58 -19.18 -9.38
C GLU A 36 4.69 -17.72 -9.87
N LYS A 37 3.99 -17.37 -10.94
CA LYS A 37 3.88 -16.01 -11.51
C LYS A 37 2.67 -15.26 -10.96
N ARG A 38 1.99 -15.79 -9.94
CA ARG A 38 0.78 -15.27 -9.31
C ARG A 38 -0.41 -15.12 -10.26
N LYS A 39 -0.49 -15.98 -11.29
CA LYS A 39 -1.64 -16.03 -12.20
C LYS A 39 -2.67 -17.04 -11.71
N PRO A 40 -3.98 -16.70 -11.71
CA PRO A 40 -5.06 -17.64 -11.44
C PRO A 40 -4.94 -18.93 -12.25
N ILE A 41 -5.15 -20.07 -11.57
CA ILE A 41 -5.23 -21.39 -12.20
C ILE A 41 -6.72 -21.71 -12.39
N ALA A 42 -7.14 -21.94 -13.63
CA ALA A 42 -8.54 -22.25 -13.91
C ALA A 42 -8.93 -23.62 -13.34
N GLY A 43 -10.13 -23.70 -12.75
CA GLY A 43 -10.66 -24.93 -12.15
C GLY A 43 -10.27 -25.14 -10.68
N THR A 44 -9.49 -24.22 -10.08
CA THR A 44 -9.14 -24.24 -8.65
C THR A 44 -9.98 -23.23 -7.85
N GLU A 45 -11.10 -22.76 -8.40
CA GLU A 45 -11.95 -21.78 -7.73
C GLU A 45 -12.66 -22.39 -6.51
N PHE A 46 -12.66 -21.67 -5.40
CA PHE A 46 -13.36 -22.04 -4.17
C PHE A 46 -13.92 -20.81 -3.46
N VAL A 47 -14.78 -21.01 -2.47
CA VAL A 47 -15.40 -19.93 -1.70
C VAL A 47 -15.03 -20.05 -0.24
N ILE A 48 -14.48 -18.98 0.33
CA ILE A 48 -14.28 -18.83 1.76
C ILE A 48 -15.51 -18.11 2.32
N ARG A 49 -16.23 -18.75 3.25
CA ARG A 49 -17.36 -18.10 3.93
C ARG A 49 -16.84 -16.98 4.82
N ALA A 50 -17.41 -15.78 4.67
CA ALA A 50 -16.98 -14.61 5.43
C ALA A 50 -18.13 -13.61 5.57
N ASP A 51 -18.34 -13.11 6.78
CA ASP A 51 -19.31 -12.04 7.06
C ASP A 51 -18.68 -10.65 7.00
N LEU A 52 -17.34 -10.56 7.09
CA LEU A 52 -16.55 -9.34 7.01
C LEU A 52 -15.26 -9.58 6.23
N ALA A 53 -14.83 -8.57 5.46
CA ALA A 53 -13.56 -8.58 4.75
C ALA A 53 -12.74 -7.31 5.06
N PHE A 54 -11.48 -7.50 5.44
CA PHE A 54 -10.53 -6.42 5.67
C PHE A 54 -9.49 -6.38 4.54
N ILE A 55 -9.47 -5.29 3.79
CA ILE A 55 -8.51 -5.10 2.69
C ILE A 55 -7.20 -4.57 3.26
N ALA A 56 -6.20 -5.42 3.36
CA ALA A 56 -4.88 -5.11 3.92
C ALA A 56 -3.75 -5.13 2.87
N ILE A 57 -4.00 -4.58 1.68
CA ILE A 57 -3.06 -4.59 0.53
C ILE A 57 -2.03 -3.45 0.54
N GLY A 58 -2.05 -2.61 1.59
CA GLY A 58 -1.20 -1.42 1.71
C GLY A 58 -1.81 -0.17 1.05
N PHE A 59 -0.95 0.81 0.76
CA PHE A 59 -1.31 2.12 0.19
C PHE A 59 -0.44 2.48 -1.03
N ALA A 60 -0.99 3.27 -1.96
CA ALA A 60 -0.31 3.61 -3.22
C ALA A 60 0.17 5.07 -3.30
N GLY A 61 0.34 5.73 -2.15
CA GLY A 61 0.80 7.11 -2.05
C GLY A 61 0.17 7.86 -0.87
N PRO A 62 0.45 9.17 -0.74
CA PRO A 62 -0.20 10.01 0.24
C PRO A 62 -1.70 10.10 -0.01
N VAL A 63 -2.44 10.34 1.07
CA VAL A 63 -3.89 10.60 1.02
C VAL A 63 -4.19 11.80 0.13
N ALA A 64 -5.35 11.79 -0.54
CA ALA A 64 -5.82 12.86 -1.41
C ALA A 64 -6.36 14.08 -0.63
N VAL A 65 -5.69 14.45 0.47
CA VAL A 65 -5.99 15.61 1.31
C VAL A 65 -4.67 16.23 1.82
N GLY A 66 -4.68 17.53 2.11
CA GLY A 66 -3.54 18.26 2.66
C GLY A 66 -2.53 18.73 1.60
N PRO A 67 -1.26 18.96 1.99
CA PRO A 67 -0.29 19.71 1.18
C PRO A 67 -0.05 19.13 -0.23
N VAL A 68 -0.09 17.81 -0.37
CA VAL A 68 0.11 17.16 -1.69
C VAL A 68 -1.04 17.49 -2.63
N SER A 69 -2.28 17.49 -2.15
CA SER A 69 -3.45 17.88 -2.95
C SER A 69 -3.54 19.39 -3.16
N GLU A 70 -3.21 20.19 -2.15
CA GLU A 70 -3.24 21.66 -2.22
C GLU A 70 -2.20 22.22 -3.21
N LEU A 71 -1.09 21.51 -3.38
CA LEU A 71 0.00 21.85 -4.30
C LEU A 71 -0.02 20.98 -5.57
N ALA A 72 -1.16 20.34 -5.88
CA ALA A 72 -1.30 19.57 -7.11
C ALA A 72 -0.97 20.43 -8.34
N GLY A 73 -0.14 19.90 -9.25
CA GLY A 73 0.36 20.61 -10.42
C GLY A 73 1.62 21.47 -10.16
N GLN A 74 1.98 21.72 -8.90
CA GLN A 74 3.23 22.41 -8.52
C GLN A 74 4.23 21.43 -7.90
N MET A 75 3.74 20.49 -7.09
CA MET A 75 4.52 19.41 -6.50
C MET A 75 4.69 18.27 -7.50
N LYS A 76 5.94 17.93 -7.81
CA LYS A 76 6.27 16.78 -8.65
C LYS A 76 6.07 15.48 -7.88
N ILE A 77 5.49 14.50 -8.58
CA ILE A 77 5.20 13.16 -8.07
C ILE A 77 5.96 12.16 -8.94
N ALA A 78 6.66 11.24 -8.31
CA ALA A 78 7.30 10.11 -8.95
C ALA A 78 6.41 8.86 -8.84
N ILE A 79 6.23 8.16 -9.97
CA ILE A 79 5.50 6.90 -10.02
C ILE A 79 6.53 5.75 -9.95
N ASP A 80 6.40 4.90 -8.93
CA ASP A 80 7.30 3.76 -8.75
C ASP A 80 6.89 2.54 -9.61
N SER A 81 7.69 1.46 -9.56
CA SER A 81 7.41 0.22 -10.29
C SER A 81 6.13 -0.49 -9.84
N ARG A 82 5.60 -0.17 -8.67
CA ARG A 82 4.32 -0.67 -8.14
C ARG A 82 3.14 0.22 -8.53
N ARG A 83 3.39 1.27 -9.35
CA ARG A 83 2.42 2.31 -9.71
C ARG A 83 1.95 3.14 -8.51
N SER A 84 2.78 3.25 -7.47
CA SER A 84 2.53 4.14 -6.33
C SER A 84 3.01 5.56 -6.64
N ASN A 85 2.24 6.55 -6.22
CA ASN A 85 2.52 7.97 -6.35
C ASN A 85 3.25 8.47 -5.11
N ASN A 86 4.50 8.87 -5.24
CA ASN A 86 5.29 9.41 -4.13
C ASN A 86 5.76 10.83 -4.44
N VAL A 87 5.90 11.67 -3.42
CA VAL A 87 6.46 13.02 -3.59
C VAL A 87 7.92 12.91 -4.04
N GLU A 88 8.24 13.55 -5.17
CA GLU A 88 9.59 13.53 -5.71
C GLU A 88 10.52 14.38 -4.83
N ALA A 89 11.44 13.70 -4.13
CA ALA A 89 12.56 14.31 -3.43
C ALA A 89 13.72 13.30 -3.35
N ASN A 90 14.96 13.77 -3.47
CA ASN A 90 16.15 12.92 -3.34
C ASN A 90 16.47 12.64 -1.86
N ASP A 91 17.38 11.69 -1.60
CA ASP A 91 17.78 11.28 -0.24
C ASP A 91 19.00 12.03 0.32
N ARG A 92 19.45 13.10 -0.35
CA ARG A 92 20.57 13.95 0.04
C ARG A 92 20.10 15.23 0.72
N ASP A 93 19.16 15.95 0.12
CA ASP A 93 18.63 17.22 0.62
C ASP A 93 17.12 17.22 0.90
N TYR A 94 16.40 16.16 0.49
CA TYR A 94 14.97 15.97 0.76
C TYR A 94 14.05 17.09 0.24
N LYS A 95 14.55 17.93 -0.68
CA LYS A 95 13.78 19.03 -1.27
C LYS A 95 12.77 18.50 -2.28
N THR A 96 11.55 19.04 -2.20
CA THR A 96 10.54 18.84 -3.24
C THR A 96 10.75 19.85 -4.38
N SER A 97 9.89 19.81 -5.41
CA SER A 97 9.85 20.85 -6.45
C SER A 97 9.32 22.20 -5.97
N VAL A 98 8.73 22.28 -4.78
CA VAL A 98 8.18 23.51 -4.19
C VAL A 98 9.21 24.08 -3.20
N GLU A 99 9.50 25.38 -3.33
CA GLU A 99 10.49 26.06 -2.48
C GLU A 99 10.11 25.97 -1.00
N LYS A 100 11.11 25.74 -0.14
CA LYS A 100 10.95 25.60 1.32
C LYS A 100 10.07 24.43 1.77
N LEU A 101 9.76 23.50 0.87
CA LEU A 101 9.02 22.28 1.18
C LEU A 101 9.88 21.03 0.97
N TYR A 102 9.87 20.16 1.97
CA TYR A 102 10.71 18.96 2.07
C TYR A 102 9.82 17.73 2.31
N ALA A 103 10.27 16.56 1.86
CA ALA A 103 9.54 15.30 2.00
C ALA A 103 10.44 14.18 2.52
N ALA A 104 9.96 13.42 3.50
CA ALA A 104 10.69 12.31 4.13
C ALA A 104 9.72 11.22 4.58
N GLY A 105 10.21 9.97 4.65
CA GLY A 105 9.40 8.83 5.06
C GLY A 105 8.46 8.36 3.95
N ASP A 106 7.35 7.72 4.31
CA ASP A 106 6.52 6.96 3.37
C ASP A 106 5.90 7.83 2.27
N VAL A 107 5.69 9.13 2.50
CA VAL A 107 5.21 10.07 1.46
C VAL A 107 6.19 10.24 0.30
N ARG A 108 7.49 10.06 0.55
CA ARG A 108 8.59 10.11 -0.44
C ARG A 108 9.01 8.72 -0.91
N ARG A 109 9.10 7.78 0.03
CA ARG A 109 9.69 6.45 -0.19
C ARG A 109 8.66 5.40 -0.62
N GLY A 110 7.38 5.60 -0.30
CA GLY A 110 6.37 4.55 -0.31
C GLY A 110 6.44 3.66 0.95
N GLN A 111 5.66 2.58 0.95
CA GLN A 111 5.53 1.65 2.09
C GLN A 111 6.90 1.15 2.59
N SER A 112 7.27 1.53 3.82
CA SER A 112 8.59 1.23 4.38
C SER A 112 8.52 0.98 5.90
N LEU A 113 9.69 0.78 6.52
CA LEU A 113 9.82 0.57 7.96
C LEU A 113 9.93 1.91 8.70
N VAL A 114 9.46 1.94 9.95
CA VAL A 114 9.57 3.10 10.84
C VAL A 114 10.99 3.64 10.97
N VAL A 115 12.01 2.76 11.01
CA VAL A 115 13.42 3.18 11.08
C VAL A 115 13.85 4.02 9.87
N TRP A 116 13.26 3.79 8.69
CA TRP A 116 13.51 4.60 7.50
C TRP A 116 12.88 5.98 7.64
N ALA A 117 11.62 6.04 8.11
CA ALA A 117 10.97 7.33 8.35
C ALA A 117 11.75 8.19 9.36
N ILE A 118 12.22 7.59 10.47
CA ILE A 118 13.07 8.29 11.45
C ILE A 118 14.38 8.76 10.82
N ARG A 119 15.05 7.88 10.07
CA ARG A 119 16.33 8.20 9.41
C ARG A 119 16.19 9.31 8.37
N GLU A 120 15.16 9.26 7.53
CA GLU A 120 14.90 10.29 6.52
C GLU A 120 14.49 11.61 7.16
N GLY A 121 13.61 11.59 8.18
CA GLY A 121 13.23 12.80 8.91
C GLY A 121 14.42 13.52 9.55
N ARG A 122 15.36 12.77 10.14
CA ARG A 122 16.61 13.33 10.70
C ARG A 122 17.54 13.93 9.64
N GLN A 123 17.54 13.38 8.43
CA GLN A 123 18.36 13.91 7.34
C GLN A 123 17.71 15.14 6.71
N ALA A 124 16.41 15.11 6.46
CA ALA A 124 15.65 16.28 6.00
C ALA A 124 15.82 17.46 6.97
N ALA A 125 15.75 17.21 8.29
CA ALA A 125 15.97 18.25 9.30
C ALA A 125 17.39 18.87 9.27
N ARG A 126 18.40 18.18 8.74
CA ARG A 126 19.76 18.74 8.56
C ARG A 126 19.89 19.58 7.29
N SER A 127 18.94 19.44 6.38
CA SER A 127 18.91 20.12 5.07
C SER A 127 18.03 21.37 5.05
N ILE A 128 17.27 21.60 6.14
CA ILE A 128 16.46 22.79 6.43
C ILE A 128 17.32 23.79 7.20
#